data_AF-A0AAD4HNV9-F1
#
_entry.id   AF-A0AAD4HNV9-F1
#
_cell.length_a   1.000
_cell.length_b   1.000
_cell.length_c   1.000
_cell.angle_alpha   90.00
_cell.angle_beta   90.00
_cell.angle_gamma   90.00
#
_symmetry.space_group_name_H-M   'P 1'
#
loop_
_entity.id
_entity.type
_entity.pdbx_description
1 polymer ?
#
loop_
_entity_poly.entity_id
_entity_poly.type
_entity_poly.pdbx_seq_one_letter_code
_entity_poly.pdbx_strand_id
1 'polypeptide(L)'
;DCAFINIDDEQDGMLSMDVVRIFCFLSFTFTNGHTYPCALVQWFRWITEEQDELTGMWMVVPSLNEDSSRDLSIIHIDSIICGAHLLPIFSTQIVPLGLQFHDSLDAYRGFYVNHFIDHHAFELVS
;
A
#
# COMPACT_ATOMS: atom_id res chain seq x y z
N ASP A 1 0.24 8.74 -2.74
CA ASP A 1 1.11 8.17 -1.70
C ASP A 1 0.67 6.78 -1.30
N CYS A 2 1.56 6.03 -0.65
CA CYS A 2 1.29 4.69 -0.13
C CYS A 2 1.43 4.68 1.39
N ALA A 3 0.75 3.76 2.06
CA ALA A 3 0.73 3.66 3.52
C ALA A 3 0.58 2.21 3.99
N PHE A 4 1.06 1.94 5.20
CA PHE A 4 0.74 0.73 5.95
C PHE A 4 -0.56 0.93 6.73
N ILE A 5 -1.46 -0.04 6.63
CA ILE A 5 -2.73 -0.09 7.32
C ILE A 5 -2.69 -1.22 8.33
N ASN A 6 -3.10 -0.94 9.56
CA ASN A 6 -3.34 -1.96 10.56
C ASN A 6 -4.64 -2.71 10.22
N ILE A 7 -4.55 -4.02 10.03
CA ILE A 7 -5.69 -4.90 9.72
C ILE A 7 -6.09 -5.79 10.90
N ASP A 8 -5.19 -6.00 11.86
CA ASP A 8 -5.42 -6.89 13.00
C ASP A 8 -4.51 -6.52 14.19
N ASP A 9 -5.11 -6.02 15.27
CA ASP A 9 -4.39 -5.66 16.50
C ASP A 9 -3.86 -6.89 17.27
N GLU A 10 -4.26 -8.11 16.88
CA GLU A 10 -3.86 -9.35 17.57
C GLU A 10 -2.58 -10.00 17.00
N GLN A 11 -2.05 -9.47 15.89
CA GLN A 11 -0.86 -10.02 15.21
C GLN A 11 0.34 -9.05 15.24
N ASP A 12 1.55 -9.60 15.26
CA ASP A 12 2.80 -8.82 15.28
C ASP A 12 3.42 -8.69 13.87
N GLY A 13 4.10 -7.57 13.63
CA GLY A 13 4.90 -7.32 12.43
C GLY A 13 4.10 -7.23 11.13
N MET A 14 4.71 -7.61 10.00
CA MET A 14 4.07 -7.50 8.67
C MET A 14 2.78 -8.31 8.50
N LEU A 15 2.50 -9.28 9.37
CA LEU A 15 1.28 -10.08 9.30
C LEU A 15 0.04 -9.34 9.81
N SER A 16 0.20 -8.26 10.59
CA SER A 16 -0.91 -7.38 11.01
C SER A 16 -1.10 -6.16 10.11
N MET A 17 -0.35 -6.07 9.01
CA MET A 17 -0.33 -4.88 8.16
C MET A 17 -0.60 -5.20 6.70
N ASP A 18 -1.37 -4.33 6.05
CA ASP A 18 -1.51 -4.30 4.60
C ASP A 18 -0.98 -2.99 4.02
N VAL A 19 -0.67 -3.01 2.72
CA VAL A 19 -0.21 -1.82 1.99
C VAL A 19 -1.33 -1.27 1.13
N VAL A 20 -1.49 0.05 1.13
CA VAL A 20 -2.47 0.74 0.28
C VAL A 20 -1.88 1.91 -0.48
N ARG A 21 -2.52 2.29 -1.59
CA ARG A 21 -2.36 3.58 -2.27
C ARG A 21 -3.50 4.49 -1.84
N ILE A 22 -3.18 5.68 -1.34
CA ILE A 22 -4.17 6.69 -0.96
C ILE A 22 -4.48 7.58 -2.17
N PHE A 23 -5.77 7.71 -2.50
CA PHE A 23 -6.24 8.64 -3.55
C PHE A 23 -6.64 9.99 -2.99
N CYS A 24 -7.39 10.01 -1.88
CA CYS A 24 -7.80 11.25 -1.24
C CYS A 24 -8.17 11.03 0.22
N PHE A 25 -8.14 12.13 0.97
CA PHE A 25 -8.73 12.25 2.29
C PHE A 25 -10.08 12.94 2.17
N LEU A 26 -11.07 12.43 2.88
CA LEU A 26 -12.42 12.98 2.93
C LEU A 26 -12.98 12.85 4.34
N SER A 27 -14.08 13.53 4.61
CA SER A 27 -14.87 13.29 5.80
C SER A 27 -16.35 13.39 5.51
N PHE A 28 -17.16 12.72 6.31
CA PHE A 28 -18.61 12.87 6.28
C PHE A 28 -19.16 12.93 7.70
N THR A 29 -20.25 13.68 7.87
CA THR A 29 -20.98 13.76 9.13
C THR A 29 -22.18 12.83 9.08
N PHE A 30 -22.27 11.91 10.04
CA PHE A 30 -23.40 11.00 10.13
C PHE A 30 -24.57 11.64 10.89
N THR A 31 -25.75 10.99 10.87
CA THR A 31 -26.99 11.54 11.45
C THR A 31 -26.91 11.82 12.95
N ASN A 32 -25.95 11.22 13.65
CA ASN A 32 -25.63 11.45 15.06
C ASN A 32 -24.75 12.70 15.30
N GLY A 33 -24.38 13.44 14.25
CA GLY A 33 -23.51 14.63 14.32
C GLY A 33 -22.01 14.32 14.38
N HIS A 34 -21.62 13.04 14.42
CA HIS A 34 -20.21 12.64 14.43
C HIS A 34 -19.61 12.76 13.02
N THR A 35 -18.43 13.38 12.94
CA THR A 35 -17.67 13.50 11.69
C THR A 35 -16.61 12.41 11.66
N TYR A 36 -16.60 11.64 10.58
CA TYR A 36 -15.68 10.53 10.38
C TYR A 36 -14.60 10.96 9.37
N PRO A 37 -13.34 11.13 9.80
CA PRO A 37 -12.22 11.32 8.89
C PRO A 37 -11.87 9.99 8.20
N CYS A 38 -11.78 10.03 6.88
CA CYS A 38 -11.59 8.84 6.05
C CYS A 38 -10.57 9.06 4.94
N ALA A 39 -10.07 7.95 4.40
CA ALA A 39 -9.29 7.92 3.18
C ALA A 39 -9.92 6.98 2.15
N LEU A 40 -9.94 7.37 0.89
CA LEU A 40 -10.21 6.47 -0.24
C LEU A 40 -8.88 5.82 -0.65
N VAL A 41 -8.83 4.50 -0.62
CA VAL A 41 -7.61 3.75 -0.87
C VAL A 41 -7.80 2.66 -1.90
N GLN A 42 -6.72 2.28 -2.59
CA GLN A 42 -6.59 1.02 -3.32
C GLN A 42 -5.70 0.07 -2.55
N TRP A 43 -6.15 -1.17 -2.39
CA TRP A 43 -5.37 -2.22 -1.74
C TRP A 43 -4.26 -2.73 -2.65
N PHE A 44 -3.16 -3.12 -2.03
CA PHE A 44 -2.21 -4.03 -2.62
C PHE A 44 -2.38 -5.42 -1.98
N ARG A 45 -2.03 -6.47 -2.73
CA ARG A 45 -1.94 -7.82 -2.21
C ARG A 45 -0.51 -8.33 -2.32
N TRP A 46 -0.13 -9.20 -1.41
CA TRP A 46 1.15 -9.90 -1.44
C TRP A 46 1.27 -10.79 -2.69
N ILE A 47 2.47 -10.86 -3.26
CA ILE A 47 2.78 -11.84 -4.32
C ILE A 47 2.99 -13.22 -3.71
N THR A 48 3.69 -13.27 -2.58
CA THR A 48 4.10 -14.45 -1.82
C THR A 48 4.00 -14.18 -0.33
N GLU A 49 3.88 -15.23 0.47
CA GLU A 49 3.95 -15.16 1.95
C GLU A 49 5.40 -15.10 2.46
N GLU A 50 6.37 -15.01 1.56
CA GLU A 50 7.80 -14.94 1.85
C GLU A 50 8.44 -13.73 1.18
N GLN A 51 9.52 -13.21 1.79
CA GLN A 51 10.35 -12.15 1.22
C GLN A 51 11.14 -12.65 0.01
N ASP A 52 11.45 -11.74 -0.90
CA ASP A 52 12.33 -12.04 -2.04
C ASP A 52 13.74 -12.42 -1.55
N GLU A 53 14.23 -13.59 -1.94
CA GLU A 53 15.52 -14.13 -1.45
C GLU A 53 16.73 -13.23 -1.75
N LEU A 54 16.67 -12.46 -2.85
CA LEU A 54 17.79 -11.62 -3.28
C LEU A 54 17.83 -10.29 -2.54
N THR A 55 16.66 -9.69 -2.31
CA THR A 55 16.53 -8.35 -1.76
C THR A 55 16.15 -8.31 -0.28
N GLY A 56 15.57 -9.39 0.24
CA GLY A 56 14.98 -9.45 1.58
C GLY A 56 13.72 -8.57 1.73
N MET A 57 13.16 -8.08 0.63
CA MET A 57 11.99 -7.20 0.65
C MET A 57 10.71 -7.97 0.34
N TRP A 58 9.61 -7.54 0.95
CA TRP A 58 8.29 -8.04 0.59
C TRP A 58 7.85 -7.51 -0.77
N MET A 59 7.05 -8.31 -1.49
CA MET A 59 6.56 -7.96 -2.82
C MET A 59 5.04 -7.87 -2.85
N VAL A 60 4.54 -6.79 -3.44
CA VAL A 60 3.11 -6.52 -3.55
C VAL A 60 2.71 -6.14 -4.97
N VAL A 61 1.46 -6.41 -5.32
CA VAL A 61 0.82 -5.98 -6.59
C VAL A 61 -0.50 -5.29 -6.29
N PRO A 62 -0.96 -4.34 -7.13
CA PRO A 62 -2.27 -3.75 -6.94
C PRO A 62 -3.36 -4.84 -6.90
N SER A 63 -4.18 -4.82 -5.85
CA SER A 63 -5.32 -5.74 -5.71
C SER A 63 -6.41 -5.37 -6.71
N LEU A 64 -7.07 -6.40 -7.25
CA LEU A 64 -8.14 -6.29 -8.21
C LEU A 64 -9.31 -7.14 -7.76
N ASN A 65 -10.53 -6.64 -7.98
CA ASN A 65 -11.77 -7.38 -7.78
C ASN A 65 -11.92 -8.48 -8.85
N GLU A 66 -12.92 -9.35 -8.68
CA GLU A 66 -13.24 -10.43 -9.64
C GLU A 66 -13.50 -9.92 -11.07
N ASP A 67 -14.03 -8.69 -11.20
CA ASP A 67 -14.29 -8.03 -12.48
C ASP A 67 -13.07 -7.29 -13.05
N SER A 68 -11.89 -7.46 -12.45
CA SER A 68 -10.64 -6.75 -12.77
C SER A 68 -10.66 -5.24 -12.50
N SER A 69 -11.66 -4.71 -11.78
CA SER A 69 -11.62 -3.33 -11.30
C SER A 69 -10.61 -3.18 -10.17
N ARG A 70 -10.19 -1.94 -9.89
CA ARG A 70 -9.37 -1.64 -8.70
C ARG A 70 -10.15 -2.03 -7.45
N ASP A 71 -9.48 -2.74 -6.55
CA ASP A 71 -9.99 -3.02 -5.21
C ASP A 71 -9.88 -1.75 -4.36
N LEU A 72 -11.00 -1.06 -4.20
CA LEU A 72 -11.08 0.25 -3.53
C LEU A 72 -11.88 0.14 -2.25
N SER A 73 -11.47 0.88 -1.22
CA SER A 73 -12.19 0.97 0.06
C SER A 73 -12.11 2.35 0.68
N ILE A 74 -13.11 2.67 1.50
CA ILE A 74 -13.06 3.81 2.42
C ILE A 74 -12.65 3.28 3.77
N ILE A 75 -11.51 3.77 4.29
CA ILE A 75 -11.00 3.42 5.62
C ILE A 75 -11.01 4.63 6.54
N HIS A 76 -11.05 4.40 7.85
CA HIS A 76 -10.85 5.46 8.83
C HIS A 76 -9.38 5.87 8.85
N ILE A 77 -9.07 7.16 9.00
CA ILE A 77 -7.66 7.62 8.99
C ILE A 77 -6.84 6.98 10.11
N ASP A 78 -7.45 6.70 11.26
CA ASP A 78 -6.76 6.09 12.40
C ASP A 78 -6.24 4.66 12.15
N SER A 79 -6.66 3.99 11.07
CA SER A 79 -6.06 2.69 10.70
C SER A 79 -4.73 2.84 9.94
N ILE A 80 -4.36 4.06 9.52
CA ILE A 80 -3.09 4.34 8.87
C ILE A 80 -2.00 4.40 9.95
N ILE A 81 -1.03 3.49 9.85
CA ILE A 81 0.12 3.44 10.76
C ILE A 81 1.14 4.52 10.36
N CYS A 82 1.65 4.42 9.14
CA CYS A 82 2.62 5.35 8.58
C CYS A 82 2.68 5.24 7.04
N GLY A 83 3.46 6.12 6.42
CA GLY A 83 3.72 6.06 4.98
C GLY A 83 4.52 4.82 4.61
N ALA A 84 4.19 4.21 3.47
CA ALA A 84 4.92 3.10 2.88
C ALA A 84 5.65 3.58 1.62
N HIS A 85 6.90 3.14 1.45
CA HIS A 85 7.67 3.44 0.24
C HIS A 85 7.77 2.20 -0.65
N LEU A 86 7.32 2.35 -1.89
CA LEU A 86 7.28 1.26 -2.87
C LEU A 86 8.31 1.48 -3.97
N LEU A 87 9.13 0.46 -4.23
CA LEU A 87 10.07 0.42 -5.34
C LEU A 87 9.51 -0.44 -6.47
N PRO A 88 9.48 0.01 -7.73
CA PRO A 88 8.94 -0.79 -8.82
C PRO A 88 9.78 -2.05 -9.06
N ILE A 89 9.11 -3.18 -9.25
CA ILE A 89 9.74 -4.41 -9.74
C ILE A 89 9.91 -4.25 -11.25
N PHE A 90 11.16 -4.03 -11.68
CA PHE A 90 11.48 -3.88 -13.09
C PHE A 90 11.38 -5.22 -13.81
N SER A 91 10.72 -5.22 -14.96
CA SER A 91 10.73 -6.35 -15.88
C SER A 91 11.82 -6.16 -16.95
N THR A 92 11.88 -7.06 -17.92
CA THR A 92 12.74 -6.90 -19.11
C THR A 92 12.25 -5.83 -20.08
N GLN A 93 11.12 -5.18 -19.79
CA GLN A 93 10.55 -4.11 -20.62
C GLN A 93 11.29 -2.78 -20.40
N ILE A 94 11.39 -2.00 -21.48
CA ILE A 94 12.01 -0.67 -21.45
C ILE A 94 11.06 0.29 -20.72
N VAL A 95 11.61 1.04 -19.76
CA VAL A 95 10.88 2.12 -19.08
C VAL A 95 10.48 3.19 -20.11
N PRO A 96 9.19 3.55 -20.22
CA PRO A 96 8.75 4.58 -21.16
C PRO A 96 9.48 5.90 -20.94
N LEU A 97 10.01 6.50 -22.00
CA LEU A 97 10.84 7.71 -21.93
C LEU A 97 10.11 8.93 -21.32
N GLY A 98 8.78 8.94 -21.38
CA GLY A 98 7.92 10.00 -20.85
C GLY A 98 7.34 9.71 -19.47
N LEU A 99 7.66 8.57 -18.85
CA LEU A 99 7.09 8.17 -17.56
C LEU A 99 7.44 9.22 -16.49
N GLN A 100 6.41 9.83 -15.88
CA GLN A 100 6.61 10.74 -14.76
C GLN A 100 6.54 9.98 -13.44
N PHE A 101 7.10 10.56 -12.39
CA PHE A 101 7.10 9.94 -11.06
C PHE A 101 5.66 9.62 -10.58
N HIS A 102 4.68 10.45 -10.91
CA HIS A 102 3.28 10.26 -10.52
C HIS A 102 2.57 9.13 -11.28
N ASP A 103 3.10 8.72 -12.44
CA ASP A 103 2.57 7.61 -13.23
C ASP A 103 3.08 6.25 -12.74
N SER A 104 4.13 6.23 -11.91
CA SER A 104 4.85 5.01 -11.51
C SER A 104 3.93 3.94 -10.93
N LEU A 105 3.00 4.32 -10.04
CA LEU A 105 2.07 3.38 -9.39
C LEU A 105 1.03 2.79 -10.37
N ASP A 106 0.82 3.42 -11.52
CA ASP A 106 -0.06 2.94 -12.58
C ASP A 106 0.70 2.20 -13.70
N ALA A 107 2.00 2.49 -13.88
CA ALA A 107 2.83 1.94 -14.94
C ALA A 107 3.46 0.58 -14.61
N TYR A 108 3.78 0.32 -13.34
CA TYR A 108 4.37 -0.94 -12.90
C TYR A 108 3.34 -1.90 -12.33
N ARG A 109 3.57 -3.20 -12.55
CA ARG A 109 2.62 -4.26 -12.16
C ARG A 109 2.86 -4.78 -10.74
N GLY A 110 4.03 -4.53 -10.16
CA GLY A 110 4.41 -4.99 -8.84
C GLY A 110 5.52 -4.13 -8.24
N PHE A 111 5.65 -4.21 -6.93
CA PHE A 111 6.48 -3.33 -6.13
C PHE A 111 7.13 -4.09 -4.97
N TYR A 112 8.36 -3.71 -4.63
CA TYR A 112 8.98 -4.07 -3.37
C TYR A 112 8.58 -3.05 -2.29
N VAL A 113 8.25 -3.55 -1.10
CA VAL A 113 8.03 -2.74 0.09
C VAL A 113 9.40 -2.40 0.70
N ASN A 114 9.80 -1.15 0.60
CA ASN A 114 11.12 -0.71 1.04
C ASN A 114 11.12 -0.39 2.54
N HIS A 115 11.48 -1.38 3.35
CA HIS A 115 11.65 -1.22 4.79
C HIS A 115 12.96 -0.52 5.22
N PHE A 116 13.88 -0.23 4.30
CA PHE A 116 15.16 0.39 4.64
C PHE A 116 15.14 1.92 4.66
N ILE A 117 14.04 2.54 4.22
CA ILE A 117 14.01 3.99 4.03
C ILE A 117 13.74 4.79 5.30
N ASP A 118 13.12 4.16 6.30
CA ASP A 118 12.71 4.79 7.54
C ASP A 118 12.93 3.80 8.68
N HIS A 119 13.48 4.27 9.80
CA HIS A 119 13.66 3.45 11.00
C HIS A 119 12.33 2.87 11.48
N HIS A 120 11.26 3.65 11.40
CA HIS A 120 9.93 3.16 11.74
C HIS A 120 9.46 2.06 10.78
N ALA A 121 9.63 2.25 9.47
CA ALA A 121 9.33 1.21 8.50
C ALA A 121 10.21 -0.04 8.69
N PHE A 122 11.48 0.12 9.06
CA PHE A 122 12.40 -0.97 9.32
C PHE A 122 11.95 -1.80 10.52
N GLU A 123 11.65 -1.16 11.66
CA GLU A 123 11.15 -1.85 12.85
C GLU A 123 9.80 -2.53 12.63
N LEU A 124 8.94 -1.97 11.78
CA LEU A 124 7.61 -2.50 11.50
C LEU A 124 7.62 -3.69 10.53
N VAL A 125 8.61 -3.75 9.62
CA VAL A 125 8.59 -4.64 8.44
C VAL A 125 9.70 -5.70 8.42
N SER A 126 10.71 -5.59 9.29
CA SER A 126 11.86 -6.51 9.35
C SER A 126 11.62 -7.75 10.20
#